data_AF-A0A1X1MHY5-F1
#
_entry.id   AF-A0A1X1MHY5-F1
#
_cell.length_a   1.000
_cell.length_b   1.000
_cell.length_c   1.000
_cell.angle_alpha   90.00
_cell.angle_beta   90.00
_cell.angle_gamma   90.00
#
_symmetry.space_group_name_H-M   'P 1'
#
loop_
_entity.id
_entity.type
_entity.pdbx_description
1 polymer ?
#
loop_
_entity_poly.entity_id
_entity_poly.type
_entity_poly.pdbx_seq_one_letter_code
_entity_poly.pdbx_strand_id
1 'polypeptide(L)'
;MLFDLSVLPTADEDDLSAALSAINAELRRRITTDGGLASLVHETWPTAVAVLCDMDWGDYPTASAEGVLLADNSTIHVAPESAPQEWDAICDEVANLAAVDGAISDDIEHGYLIRLSPPATPAPNLATARG
;
A
#
# COMPACT_ATOMS: atom_id res chain seq x y z
N MET A 1 -5.72 47.50 -3.84
CA MET A 1 -6.71 46.46 -4.15
C MET A 1 -6.67 45.45 -3.02
N LEU A 2 -7.72 45.36 -2.21
CA LEU A 2 -7.90 44.22 -1.31
C LEU A 2 -8.44 43.07 -2.16
N PHE A 3 -7.77 41.92 -2.16
CA PHE A 3 -8.33 40.71 -2.74
C PHE A 3 -9.53 40.29 -1.89
N ASP A 4 -10.70 40.18 -2.51
CA ASP A 4 -11.89 39.64 -1.86
C ASP A 4 -11.71 38.13 -1.70
N LEU A 5 -11.38 37.70 -0.48
CA LEU A 5 -11.19 36.30 -0.12
C LEU A 5 -12.49 35.49 -0.20
N SER A 6 -13.65 36.14 -0.38
CA SER A 6 -14.97 35.52 -0.50
C SER A 6 -15.22 34.87 -1.87
N VAL A 7 -14.30 35.05 -2.83
CA VAL A 7 -14.39 34.55 -4.21
C VAL A 7 -13.38 33.43 -4.47
N LEU A 8 -12.61 33.03 -3.46
CA LEU A 8 -11.80 31.82 -3.55
C LEU A 8 -12.79 30.64 -3.59
N PRO A 9 -12.73 29.77 -4.61
CA PRO A 9 -13.53 28.55 -4.60
C PRO A 9 -13.17 27.76 -3.35
N THR A 10 -14.12 27.63 -2.42
CA THR A 10 -14.07 26.60 -1.39
C THR A 10 -14.17 25.29 -2.14
N ALA A 11 -13.05 24.57 -2.29
CA ALA A 11 -13.13 23.16 -2.64
C ALA A 11 -14.01 22.50 -1.57
N ASP A 12 -15.17 21.99 -1.97
CA ASP A 12 -16.09 21.35 -1.03
C ASP A 12 -15.45 20.05 -0.52
N GLU A 13 -15.85 19.57 0.67
CA GLU A 13 -15.34 18.30 1.23
C GLU A 13 -15.55 17.12 0.28
N ASP A 14 -16.57 17.21 -0.58
CA ASP A 14 -16.85 16.27 -1.66
C ASP A 14 -15.76 16.25 -2.74
N ASP A 15 -15.20 17.41 -3.10
CA ASP A 15 -14.10 17.52 -4.08
C ASP A 15 -12.80 16.92 -3.53
N LEU A 16 -12.51 17.14 -2.24
CA LEU A 16 -11.37 16.54 -1.56
C LEU A 16 -11.51 15.02 -1.46
N SER A 17 -12.71 14.55 -1.09
CA SER A 17 -13.00 13.11 -0.99
C SER A 17 -12.89 12.42 -2.36
N ALA A 18 -13.38 13.05 -3.42
CA ALA A 18 -13.24 12.55 -4.78
C ALA A 18 -11.78 12.51 -5.24
N ALA A 19 -10.99 13.54 -4.93
CA ALA A 19 -9.57 13.59 -5.26
C ALA A 19 -8.77 12.49 -4.54
N LEU A 20 -8.99 12.31 -3.22
CA LEU A 20 -8.35 11.24 -2.45
C LEU A 20 -8.78 9.85 -2.94
N SER A 21 -10.05 9.67 -3.30
CA SER A 21 -10.54 8.43 -3.88
C SER A 21 -9.88 8.13 -5.23
N ALA A 22 -9.66 9.14 -6.07
CA ALA A 22 -9.00 8.98 -7.37
C ALA A 22 -7.52 8.61 -7.20
N ILE A 23 -6.81 9.23 -6.25
CA ILE A 23 -5.43 8.90 -5.91
C ILE A 23 -5.34 7.45 -5.40
N ASN A 24 -6.23 7.05 -4.48
CA ASN A 24 -6.29 5.69 -3.98
C ASN A 24 -6.60 4.66 -5.08
N ALA A 25 -7.47 5.00 -6.04
CA ALA A 25 -7.77 4.13 -7.17
C ALA A 25 -6.55 3.94 -8.09
N GLU A 26 -5.80 5.01 -8.36
CA GLU A 26 -4.58 4.93 -9.17
C GLU A 26 -3.46 4.16 -8.45
N LEU A 27 -3.28 4.38 -7.15
CA LEU A 27 -2.36 3.61 -6.31
C LEU A 27 -2.65 2.12 -6.38
N ARG A 28 -3.92 1.75 -6.17
CA ARG A 28 -4.38 0.36 -6.29
C ARG A 28 -4.14 -0.17 -7.70
N ARG A 29 -4.45 0.60 -8.73
CA ARG A 29 -4.20 0.20 -10.12
C ARG A 29 -2.73 -0.15 -10.31
N ARG A 30 -1.78 0.66 -9.84
CA ARG A 30 -0.34 0.35 -9.98
C ARG A 30 0.07 -0.93 -9.26
N ILE A 31 -0.47 -1.17 -8.07
CA ILE A 31 -0.19 -2.38 -7.30
C ILE A 31 -0.77 -3.63 -7.99
N THR A 32 -2.00 -3.56 -8.52
CA THR A 32 -2.76 -4.74 -8.98
C THR A 32 -2.87 -4.88 -10.50
N THR A 33 -2.27 -4.00 -11.30
CA THR A 33 -2.24 -4.15 -12.77
C THR A 33 -1.39 -5.36 -13.13
N ASP A 34 -1.70 -6.01 -14.26
CA ASP A 34 -0.87 -7.09 -14.81
C ASP A 34 0.59 -6.63 -14.96
N GLY A 35 1.50 -7.33 -14.27
CA GLY A 35 2.92 -6.97 -14.22
C GLY A 35 3.27 -5.90 -13.18
N GLY A 36 2.32 -5.47 -12.36
CA GLY A 36 2.55 -4.63 -11.18
C GLY A 36 3.05 -5.44 -9.98
N LEU A 37 3.26 -4.75 -8.85
CA LEU A 37 3.86 -5.34 -7.64
C LEU A 37 3.17 -6.65 -7.21
N ALA A 38 1.83 -6.71 -7.24
CA ALA A 38 1.11 -7.93 -6.85
C ALA A 38 1.41 -9.11 -7.77
N SER A 39 1.47 -8.90 -9.09
CA SER A 39 1.82 -9.95 -10.04
C SER A 39 3.23 -10.49 -9.77
N LEU A 40 4.22 -9.61 -9.61
CA LEU A 40 5.61 -9.99 -9.35
C LEU A 40 5.75 -10.82 -8.08
N VAL A 41 5.12 -10.37 -6.99
CA VAL A 41 5.18 -11.07 -5.69
C VAL A 41 4.47 -12.43 -5.77
N HIS A 42 3.34 -12.51 -6.49
CA HIS A 42 2.57 -13.74 -6.61
C HIS A 42 3.19 -14.80 -7.53
N GLU A 43 4.19 -14.44 -8.35
CA GLU A 43 4.98 -15.43 -9.11
C GLU A 43 5.74 -16.38 -8.18
N THR A 44 6.32 -15.84 -7.10
CA THR A 44 7.10 -16.63 -6.11
C THR A 44 6.29 -16.99 -4.88
N TRP A 45 5.41 -16.10 -4.41
CA TRP A 45 4.56 -16.31 -3.24
C TRP A 45 3.08 -16.10 -3.57
N PRO A 46 2.39 -17.10 -4.15
CA PRO A 46 1.01 -16.97 -4.60
C PRO A 46 -0.02 -16.61 -3.51
N THR A 47 0.36 -16.79 -2.23
CA THR A 47 -0.50 -16.51 -1.07
C THR A 47 -0.12 -15.22 -0.33
N ALA A 48 0.82 -14.44 -0.86
CA ALA A 48 1.23 -13.18 -0.26
C ALA A 48 0.08 -12.17 -0.27
N VAL A 49 -0.15 -11.52 0.87
CA VAL A 49 -1.17 -10.47 1.05
C VAL A 49 -0.56 -9.08 1.22
N ALA A 50 0.73 -9.00 1.57
CA ALA A 50 1.48 -7.77 1.63
C ALA A 50 2.97 -7.98 1.35
N VAL A 51 3.66 -6.91 0.97
CA VAL A 51 5.12 -6.81 0.98
C VAL A 51 5.53 -6.04 2.23
N LEU A 52 6.49 -6.56 2.98
CA LEU A 52 7.07 -5.90 4.14
C LEU A 52 8.13 -4.91 3.67
N CYS A 53 8.13 -3.72 4.24
CA CYS A 53 8.96 -2.61 3.83
C CYS A 53 9.83 -2.12 4.99
N ASP A 54 11.13 -1.92 4.74
CA ASP A 54 11.97 -1.07 5.57
C ASP A 54 11.84 0.37 5.07
N MET A 55 11.60 1.30 5.98
CA MET A 55 11.41 2.71 5.68
C MET A 55 12.58 3.53 6.22
N ASP A 56 13.24 4.28 5.33
CA ASP A 56 14.17 5.33 5.73
C ASP A 56 13.47 6.69 5.62
N TRP A 57 13.16 7.27 6.78
CA TRP A 57 12.46 8.56 6.92
C TRP A 57 13.40 9.79 6.87
N GLY A 58 14.51 9.69 6.14
CA GLY A 58 15.41 10.82 5.89
C GLY A 58 14.75 11.99 5.13
N ASP A 59 15.57 12.92 4.63
CA ASP A 59 15.09 14.12 3.92
C ASP A 59 14.23 13.80 2.67
N TYR A 60 14.38 12.60 2.12
CA TYR A 60 13.54 12.03 1.08
C TYR A 60 13.17 10.61 1.49
N PRO A 61 11.91 10.34 1.91
CA PRO A 61 11.55 9.03 2.40
C PRO A 61 11.73 7.99 1.30
N THR A 62 12.42 6.92 1.62
CA THR A 62 12.61 5.76 0.74
C THR A 62 12.14 4.49 1.44
N ALA A 63 11.81 3.48 0.63
CA ALA A 63 11.51 2.16 1.14
C ALA A 63 12.22 1.09 0.33
N SER A 64 12.55 -0.01 1.00
CA SER A 64 13.03 -1.24 0.38
C SER A 64 12.15 -2.41 0.78
N ALA A 65 11.98 -3.38 -0.11
CA ALA A 65 11.34 -4.64 0.26
C ALA A 65 12.27 -5.42 1.20
N GLU A 66 11.72 -5.95 2.30
CA GLU A 66 12.44 -6.84 3.22
C GLU A 66 11.87 -8.25 3.25
N GLY A 67 10.64 -8.42 2.78
CA GLY A 67 9.95 -9.70 2.85
C GLY A 67 8.51 -9.62 2.40
N VAL A 68 7.78 -10.70 2.66
CA VAL A 68 6.35 -10.82 2.35
C VAL A 68 5.57 -11.31 3.55
N LEU A 69 4.34 -10.81 3.67
CA LEU A 69 3.33 -11.32 4.60
C LEU A 69 2.39 -12.25 3.83
N LEU A 70 2.21 -13.47 4.32
CA LEU A 70 1.32 -14.47 3.74
C LEU A 70 -0.08 -14.41 4.33
N ALA A 71 -1.05 -15.01 3.63
CA ALA A 71 -2.46 -15.04 4.04
C ALA A 71 -2.72 -15.77 5.37
N ASP A 72 -1.79 -16.62 5.82
CA ASP A 72 -1.84 -17.29 7.13
C ASP A 72 -1.21 -16.45 8.26
N ASN A 73 -0.91 -15.17 7.99
CA ASN A 73 -0.26 -14.21 8.88
C ASN A 73 1.20 -14.55 9.21
N SER A 74 1.83 -15.49 8.49
CA SER A 74 3.27 -15.72 8.60
C SER A 74 4.06 -14.75 7.72
N THR A 75 5.27 -14.40 8.15
CA THR A 75 6.20 -13.56 7.40
C THR A 75 7.35 -14.38 6.83
N ILE A 76 7.77 -14.03 5.62
CA ILE A 76 9.01 -14.52 5.01
C ILE A 76 9.92 -13.32 4.82
N HIS A 77 11.02 -13.27 5.58
CA HIS A 77 12.09 -12.31 5.33
C HIS A 77 12.98 -12.81 4.21
N VAL A 78 13.32 -11.93 3.29
CA VAL A 78 14.12 -12.25 2.11
C VAL A 78 15.50 -11.64 2.29
N ALA A 79 16.47 -12.50 2.57
CA ALA A 79 17.87 -12.08 2.66
C ALA A 79 18.46 -11.93 1.24
N PRO A 80 19.37 -10.97 1.00
CA PRO A 80 19.95 -10.71 -0.33
C PRO A 80 20.57 -11.96 -0.99
N GLU A 81 21.19 -12.83 -0.21
CA GLU A 81 21.84 -14.06 -0.69
C GLU A 81 20.84 -15.15 -1.13
N SER A 82 19.59 -15.04 -0.71
CA SER A 82 18.49 -15.98 -0.98
C SER A 82 17.37 -15.35 -1.79
N ALA A 83 17.57 -14.11 -2.23
CA ALA A 83 16.59 -13.35 -2.96
C ALA A 83 16.25 -14.06 -4.28
N PRO A 84 14.95 -14.24 -4.57
CA PRO A 84 14.56 -14.82 -5.84
C PRO A 84 14.83 -13.84 -6.99
N GLN A 85 14.78 -14.32 -8.23
CA GLN A 85 15.26 -13.58 -9.39
C GLN A 85 14.51 -12.26 -9.60
N GLU A 86 13.20 -12.24 -9.30
CA GLU A 86 12.36 -11.06 -9.43
C GLU A 86 12.45 -10.08 -8.24
N TRP A 87 13.26 -10.37 -7.21
CA TRP A 87 13.36 -9.54 -6.01
C TRP A 87 13.85 -8.12 -6.28
N ASP A 88 14.84 -7.96 -7.17
CA ASP A 88 15.33 -6.64 -7.55
C ASP A 88 14.21 -5.78 -8.16
N ALA A 89 13.35 -6.39 -9.00
CA ALA A 89 12.19 -5.71 -9.57
C ALA A 89 11.12 -5.38 -8.51
N ILE A 90 10.92 -6.27 -7.53
CA ILE A 90 10.03 -6.01 -6.38
C ILE A 90 10.56 -4.81 -5.57
N CYS A 91 11.86 -4.75 -5.29
CA CYS A 91 12.49 -3.63 -4.59
C CYS A 91 12.33 -2.31 -5.36
N ASP A 92 12.54 -2.32 -6.67
CA ASP A 92 12.35 -1.13 -7.53
C ASP A 92 10.90 -0.62 -7.48
N GLU A 93 9.91 -1.53 -7.57
CA GLU A 93 8.50 -1.16 -7.46
C GLU A 93 8.12 -0.64 -6.07
N VAL A 94 8.66 -1.24 -5.00
CA VAL A 94 8.47 -0.74 -3.62
C VAL A 94 9.05 0.66 -3.46
N ALA A 95 10.26 0.92 -3.97
CA ALA A 95 10.87 2.24 -3.92
C ALA A 95 10.07 3.29 -4.71
N ASN A 96 9.55 2.91 -5.89
CA ASN A 96 8.67 3.77 -6.69
C ASN A 96 7.35 4.09 -5.98
N LEU A 97 6.79 3.11 -5.26
CA LEU A 97 5.55 3.29 -4.50
C LEU A 97 5.77 4.08 -3.20
N ALA A 98 6.94 3.96 -2.57
CA ALA A 98 7.31 4.72 -1.38
C ALA A 98 7.33 6.24 -1.64
N ALA A 99 7.67 6.64 -2.86
CA ALA A 99 7.59 8.04 -3.29
C ALA A 99 6.15 8.56 -3.42
N VAL A 100 5.14 7.68 -3.35
CA VAL A 100 3.72 8.04 -3.43
C VAL A 100 3.08 7.92 -2.04
N ASP A 101 2.69 9.07 -1.49
CA ASP A 101 2.00 9.14 -0.20
C ASP A 101 0.74 8.25 -0.19
N GLY A 102 0.63 7.37 0.81
CA GLY A 102 -0.48 6.44 0.99
C GLY A 102 -0.30 5.02 0.42
N ALA A 103 0.80 4.70 -0.28
CA ALA A 103 1.05 3.33 -0.74
C ALA A 103 1.49 2.40 0.40
N ILE A 104 2.27 2.93 1.34
CA ILE A 104 2.82 2.20 2.49
C ILE A 104 1.94 2.46 3.71
N SER A 105 1.49 1.38 4.34
CA SER A 105 0.68 1.39 5.55
C SER A 105 1.53 1.02 6.76
N ASP A 106 1.24 1.63 7.90
CA ASP A 106 1.79 1.24 9.21
C ASP A 106 0.89 0.16 9.84
N ASP A 107 1.46 -1.00 10.11
CA ASP A 107 0.81 -2.15 10.74
C ASP A 107 1.46 -2.44 12.09
N ILE A 108 0.66 -2.49 13.15
CA ILE A 108 1.14 -2.60 14.53
C ILE A 108 1.94 -3.90 14.77
N GLU A 109 1.61 -4.98 14.06
CA GLU A 109 2.24 -6.28 14.26
C GLU A 109 3.44 -6.49 13.33
N HIS A 110 3.38 -5.94 12.12
CA HIS A 110 4.33 -6.25 11.06
C HIS A 110 5.19 -5.05 10.61
N GLY A 111 4.96 -3.86 11.15
CA GLY A 111 5.65 -2.63 10.74
C GLY A 111 5.08 -2.06 9.43
N TYR A 112 5.95 -1.51 8.59
CA TYR A 112 5.53 -0.89 7.33
C TYR A 112 5.31 -1.94 6.25
N LEU A 113 4.20 -1.83 5.51
CA LEU A 113 3.86 -2.77 4.45
C LEU A 113 3.06 -2.15 3.31
N ILE A 114 3.15 -2.77 2.14
CA ILE A 114 2.27 -2.49 0.99
C ILE A 114 1.30 -3.66 0.85
N ARG A 115 0.00 -3.40 1.02
CA ARG A 115 -1.05 -4.41 0.86
C ARG A 115 -1.27 -4.71 -0.63
N LEU A 116 -1.11 -5.97 -1.02
CA LEU A 116 -1.33 -6.44 -2.40
C LEU A 116 -2.81 -6.68 -2.73
N SER A 117 -3.61 -6.80 -1.69
CA SER A 117 -5.06 -6.93 -1.76
C SER A 117 -5.67 -6.10 -0.64
N PRO A 118 -6.89 -5.55 -0.83
CA PRO A 118 -7.57 -4.89 0.28
C PRO A 118 -7.65 -5.86 1.47
N PRO A 119 -7.49 -5.38 2.72
CA PRO A 119 -7.76 -6.22 3.87
C PRO A 119 -9.17 -6.78 3.69
N ALA A 120 -9.35 -8.10 3.89
CA ALA A 120 -10.67 -8.69 3.87
C ALA A 120 -11.54 -7.85 4.81
N THR A 121 -12.59 -7.23 4.29
CA THR A 121 -13.52 -6.43 5.10
C THR A 121 -13.88 -7.28 6.31
N PRO A 122 -13.65 -6.81 7.56
CA PRO A 122 -14.06 -7.58 8.71
C PRO A 122 -15.54 -7.89 8.52
N ALA A 123 -15.89 -9.18 8.52
CA ALA A 123 -17.27 -9.61 8.38
C ALA A 123 -18.09 -8.80 9.38
N PRO A 124 -19.22 -8.17 8.97
CA PRO A 124 -20.03 -7.41 9.91
C PRO A 124 -20.36 -8.35 11.05
N ASN A 125 -19.91 -7.99 12.26
CA ASN A 125 -20.20 -8.73 13.48
C ASN A 125 -21.71 -8.99 13.49
N LEU A 126 -22.11 -10.23 13.27
CA LEU A 126 -23.47 -10.74 13.47
C LEU A 126 -23.71 -10.82 14.99
N ALA A 127 -23.56 -9.70 15.67
CA ALA A 127 -23.97 -9.52 17.04
C ALA A 127 -25.48 -9.26 17.02
N THR A 128 -26.24 -10.31 17.31
CA THR A 128 -27.56 -10.27 17.96
C THR A 128 -28.64 -9.41 17.32
N ALA A 129 -29.47 -10.04 16.48
CA ALA A 129 -30.88 -9.69 16.34
C ALA A 129 -31.73 -10.96 16.42
N ARG A 130 -31.87 -11.48 17.64
CA ARG A 130 -33.03 -12.30 18.04
C ARG A 130 -33.80 -11.50 19.08
N GLY A 131 -34.87 -10.86 18.63
CA GLY A 131 -35.94 -10.28 19.43
C GLY A 131 -37.23 -10.51 18.68
#